data_AF-X1VVZ4-F1
#
_entry.id   AF-X1VVZ4-F1
#
_cell.length_a   1.000
_cell.length_b   1.000
_cell.length_c   1.000
_cell.angle_alpha   90.00
_cell.angle_beta   90.00
_cell.angle_gamma   90.00
#
_symmetry.space_group_name_H-M   'P 1'
#
loop_
_entity.id
_entity.type
_entity.pdbx_description
1 polymer ?
#
loop_
_entity_poly.entity_id
_entity_poly.type
_entity_poly.pdbx_seq_one_letter_code
_entity_poly.pdbx_strand_id
1 'polypeptide(L)'
;MLYQKILIGFGSVAAVIIIIHLFSAIYEFLTQPYHVYSPKKEITATPFDIKLYFEEIIFSSSDGINLSGWFVPARNSKGVILILHGKMGYNHLRCCG
;
A
#
# COMPACT_ATOMS: atom_id res chain seq x y z
N MET A 1 14.57 43.96 31.29
CA MET A 1 13.86 42.79 31.86
C MET A 1 12.62 42.36 31.05
N LEU A 2 11.82 43.27 30.50
CA LEU A 2 10.63 42.93 29.69
C LEU A 2 10.98 42.23 28.35
N TYR A 3 11.96 42.76 27.61
CA TYR A 3 12.43 42.20 26.33
C TYR A 3 12.95 40.75 26.46
N GLN A 4 13.70 40.47 27.53
CA GLN A 4 14.24 39.13 27.81
C GLN A 4 13.13 38.11 28.09
N LYS A 5 12.05 38.49 28.78
CA LYS A 5 10.87 37.63 28.99
C LYS A 5 10.09 37.37 27.70
N ILE A 6 9.96 38.38 26.83
CA ILE A 6 9.31 38.25 25.52
C ILE A 6 10.12 37.33 24.60
N LEU A 7 11.44 37.51 24.55
CA LEU A 7 12.35 36.69 23.75
C LEU A 7 12.38 35.22 24.20
N ILE A 8 12.37 34.97 25.51
CA ILE A 8 12.25 33.62 26.10
C ILE A 8 10.87 33.01 25.77
N GLY A 9 9.81 33.81 25.81
CA GLY A 9 8.47 33.37 25.42
C GLY A 9 8.40 32.89 23.98
N PHE A 10 8.87 33.70 23.02
CA PHE A 10 8.96 33.29 21.60
C PHE A 10 9.86 32.07 21.39
N GLY A 11 11.00 32.01 22.07
CA GLY A 11 11.90 30.84 22.02
C GLY A 11 11.24 29.56 22.52
N SER A 12 10.45 29.65 23.59
CA SER A 12 9.71 28.50 24.14
C SER A 12 8.62 27.99 23.20
N VAL A 13 7.88 28.89 22.53
CA VAL A 13 6.87 28.52 21.54
C VAL A 13 7.52 27.84 20.33
N ALA A 14 8.61 28.40 19.80
CA ALA A 14 9.36 27.79 18.71
C ALA A 14 9.91 26.40 19.09
N ALA A 15 10.45 26.25 20.29
CA ALA A 15 10.95 24.97 20.80
C ALA A 15 9.84 23.91 20.89
N VAL A 16 8.65 24.28 21.39
CA VAL A 16 7.49 23.37 21.45
C VAL A 16 7.07 22.92 20.05
N ILE A 17 7.00 23.83 19.08
CA ILE A 17 6.66 23.50 17.69
C ILE A 17 7.68 22.52 17.10
N ILE A 18 8.98 22.77 17.31
CA ILE A 18 10.06 21.88 16.84
C ILE A 18 9.93 20.49 17.47
N ILE A 19 9.67 20.40 18.78
CA ILE A 19 9.50 19.14 19.49
C ILE A 19 8.31 18.36 18.91
N ILE A 20 7.18 19.03 18.65
CA ILE A 20 6.00 18.40 18.04
C ILE A 20 6.35 17.82 16.67
N HIS A 21 7.00 18.58 15.80
CA HIS A 21 7.38 18.09 14.47
C HIS A 21 8.40 16.95 14.52
N LEU A 22 9.38 17.02 15.42
CA LEU A 22 10.34 15.93 15.64
C LEU A 22 9.62 14.65 16.10
N PHE A 23 8.69 14.78 17.04
CA PHE A 23 7.90 13.64 17.53
C PHE A 23 7.04 13.03 16.41
N SER A 24 6.34 13.85 15.62
CA SER A 24 5.58 13.40 14.46
C SER A 24 6.45 12.69 13.43
N ALA A 25 7.62 13.24 13.10
CA ALA A 25 8.54 12.64 12.14
C ALA A 25 9.06 11.27 12.63
N ILE A 26 9.40 11.16 13.92
CA ILE A 26 9.82 9.89 14.54
C ILE A 26 8.66 8.87 14.48
N TYR A 27 7.45 9.29 14.82
CA TYR A 27 6.28 8.42 14.77
C TYR A 27 6.02 7.87 13.36
N GLU A 28 6.08 8.73 12.34
CA GLU A 28 5.90 8.34 10.94
C GLU A 28 7.01 7.40 10.46
N PHE A 29 8.27 7.66 10.83
CA PHE A 29 9.39 6.80 10.49
C PHE A 29 9.23 5.39 11.10
N LEU A 30 8.80 5.30 12.36
CA LEU A 30 8.58 4.03 13.04
C LEU A 30 7.35 3.27 12.50
N THR A 31 6.32 3.97 12.04
CA THR A 31 5.07 3.37 11.52
C THR A 31 5.04 3.20 10.01
N GLN A 32 6.05 3.66 9.29
CA GLN A 32 6.23 3.48 7.85
C GLN A 32 5.93 2.06 7.34
N PRO A 33 6.42 0.95 7.96
CA PRO A 33 6.15 -0.39 7.45
C PRO A 33 4.66 -0.77 7.51
N TYR A 34 3.91 -0.25 8.47
CA TYR A 34 2.48 -0.54 8.62
C TYR A 34 1.63 0.16 7.55
N HIS A 35 2.03 1.36 7.12
CA HIS A 35 1.39 2.06 6.00
C HIS A 35 1.71 1.44 4.63
N VAL A 36 2.67 0.51 4.56
CA VAL A 36 3.05 -0.15 3.32
C VAL A 36 2.33 -1.47 3.10
N TYR A 37 2.12 -2.23 4.17
CA TYR A 37 1.62 -3.59 4.09
C TYR A 37 0.22 -3.71 4.70
N SER A 38 -0.79 -3.78 3.85
CA SER A 38 -2.19 -4.06 4.25
C SER A 38 -2.66 -5.35 3.57
N PRO A 39 -2.32 -6.54 4.13
CA PRO A 39 -2.70 -7.80 3.52
C PRO A 39 -4.20 -8.02 3.68
N LYS A 40 -4.96 -7.73 2.62
CA LYS A 40 -6.32 -8.25 2.49
C LYS A 40 -6.24 -9.68 2.02
N LYS A 41 -6.79 -10.57 2.83
CA LYS A 41 -6.79 -12.01 2.55
C LYS A 41 -8.14 -12.49 2.03
N GLU A 42 -9.08 -11.69 1.53
CA GLU A 42 -10.40 -12.24 1.17
C GLU A 42 -10.71 -12.07 -0.31
N ILE A 43 -11.16 -13.16 -0.97
CA ILE A 43 -11.77 -13.13 -2.31
C ILE A 43 -13.30 -12.95 -2.16
N THR A 44 -13.81 -11.75 -2.38
CA THR A 44 -15.22 -11.35 -2.47
C THR A 44 -15.88 -11.36 -3.90
N ALA A 45 -15.21 -11.81 -4.96
CA ALA A 45 -15.55 -11.64 -6.39
C ALA A 45 -14.45 -12.20 -7.34
N THR A 46 -14.84 -12.67 -8.52
CA THR A 46 -13.97 -13.27 -9.54
C THR A 46 -14.40 -12.78 -10.93
N PRO A 47 -13.56 -12.96 -11.98
CA PRO A 47 -14.00 -12.68 -13.35
C PRO A 47 -15.24 -13.49 -13.76
N PHE A 48 -15.50 -14.64 -13.11
CA PHE A 48 -16.70 -15.42 -13.37
C PHE A 48 -17.99 -14.73 -12.92
N ASP A 49 -17.94 -13.83 -11.93
CA ASP A 49 -19.13 -13.07 -11.49
C ASP A 49 -19.64 -12.11 -12.57
N ILE A 50 -18.76 -11.71 -13.49
CA ILE A 50 -19.09 -10.97 -14.70
C ILE A 50 -19.13 -11.87 -15.96
N LYS A 51 -19.25 -13.19 -15.76
CA LYS A 51 -19.35 -14.23 -16.80
C LYS A 51 -18.14 -14.34 -17.72
N LEU A 52 -16.95 -13.94 -17.24
CA LEU A 52 -15.70 -14.18 -17.95
C LEU A 52 -15.10 -15.52 -17.52
N TYR A 53 -14.74 -16.33 -18.51
CA TYR A 53 -13.90 -17.50 -18.30
C TYR A 53 -12.48 -17.04 -17.98
N PHE A 54 -11.89 -17.65 -16.95
CA PHE A 54 -10.53 -17.37 -16.53
C PHE A 54 -9.84 -18.64 -16.04
N GLU A 55 -8.52 -18.62 -16.04
CA GLU A 55 -7.65 -19.64 -15.49
C GLU A 55 -6.90 -19.04 -14.29
N GLU A 56 -6.87 -19.76 -13.17
CA GLU A 56 -6.00 -19.39 -12.04
C GLU A 56 -4.56 -19.73 -12.38
N ILE A 57 -3.67 -18.76 -12.24
CA ILE A 57 -2.25 -18.92 -12.51
C ILE A 57 -1.42 -18.55 -11.29
N ILE A 58 -0.33 -19.28 -11.09
CA ILE A 58 0.71 -18.97 -10.11
C ILE A 58 2.03 -18.89 -10.88
N PHE A 59 2.74 -17.77 -10.73
CA PHE A 59 4.04 -17.58 -11.37
C PHE A 59 5.01 -16.93 -10.41
N SER A 60 6.30 -17.22 -10.57
CA SER A 60 7.35 -16.65 -9.71
C SER A 60 7.86 -15.33 -10.28
N SER A 61 8.00 -14.33 -9.41
CA SER A 61 8.72 -13.10 -9.72
C SER A 61 10.24 -13.35 -9.75
N SER A 62 11.00 -12.36 -10.24
CA SER A 62 12.46 -12.45 -10.36
C SER A 62 13.19 -12.64 -9.02
N ASP A 63 12.58 -12.23 -7.91
CA ASP A 63 13.05 -12.43 -6.55
C ASP A 63 12.50 -13.71 -5.89
N GLY A 64 11.79 -14.56 -6.65
CA GLY A 64 11.34 -15.87 -6.20
C GLY A 64 10.02 -15.86 -5.41
N ILE A 65 9.32 -14.73 -5.35
CA ILE A 65 8.01 -14.65 -4.71
C ILE A 65 6.95 -15.22 -5.66
N ASN A 66 6.10 -16.13 -5.16
CA ASN A 66 4.97 -16.64 -5.93
C ASN A 66 3.83 -15.62 -5.95
N LEU A 67 3.44 -15.22 -7.15
CA LEU A 67 2.34 -14.31 -7.42
C LEU A 67 1.17 -15.12 -7.99
N SER A 68 -0.03 -14.91 -7.43
CA SER A 68 -1.28 -15.49 -7.93
C SER A 68 -2.04 -14.47 -8.77
N GLY A 69 -2.70 -14.92 -9.83
CA GLY A 69 -3.55 -14.06 -10.66
C GLY A 69 -4.54 -14.85 -11.51
N TRP A 70 -5.34 -14.12 -12.29
CA TRP A 70 -6.30 -14.69 -13.24
C TRP A 70 -5.87 -14.38 -14.67
N PHE A 71 -5.75 -15.43 -15.49
CA PHE A 71 -5.53 -15.31 -16.92
C PHE A 71 -6.87 -15.46 -17.67
N VAL A 72 -7.22 -14.46 -18.48
CA VAL A 72 -8.46 -14.49 -19.28
C VAL A 72 -8.07 -14.76 -20.74
N PRO A 73 -8.31 -15.97 -21.27
CA PRO A 73 -7.94 -16.31 -22.64
C PRO A 73 -8.84 -15.59 -23.65
N ALA A 74 -8.23 -15.02 -24.70
CA ALA A 74 -8.94 -14.40 -25.82
C ALA A 74 -8.71 -15.19 -27.11
N ARG A 75 -9.77 -15.40 -27.91
CA ARG A 75 -9.67 -16.06 -29.22
C ARG A 75 -8.95 -15.15 -30.21
N ASN A 76 -8.04 -15.70 -31.02
CA ASN A 76 -7.24 -14.96 -32.01
C ASN A 76 -6.45 -13.78 -31.39
N SER A 77 -5.91 -13.96 -30.19
CA SER A 77 -5.10 -12.93 -29.54
C SER A 77 -3.79 -12.67 -30.30
N LYS A 78 -3.39 -11.40 -30.35
CA LYS A 78 -2.10 -10.96 -30.96
C LYS A 78 -1.05 -10.60 -29.90
N GLY A 79 -1.39 -10.78 -28.62
CA GLY A 79 -0.55 -10.38 -27.49
C GLY A 79 -1.27 -10.58 -26.16
N VAL A 80 -0.56 -10.29 -25.08
CA VAL A 80 -1.01 -10.41 -23.69
C VAL A 80 -0.91 -9.04 -23.01
N ILE A 81 -1.92 -8.68 -22.23
CA ILE A 81 -1.91 -7.47 -21.40
C ILE A 81 -1.74 -7.91 -19.95
N LEU A 82 -0.70 -7.40 -19.29
CA LEU A 82 -0.49 -7.58 -17.86
C LEU A 82 -1.03 -6.36 -17.12
N ILE A 83 -2.03 -6.58 -16.27
CA ILE A 83 -2.63 -5.53 -15.44
C ILE A 83 -2.11 -5.70 -14.01
N LEU A 84 -1.38 -4.70 -13.52
CA LEU A 84 -0.87 -4.64 -12.15
C LEU A 84 -1.61 -3.54 -11.40
N HIS A 85 -2.22 -3.89 -10.28
CA HIS A 85 -2.90 -2.94 -9.39
C HIS A 85 -1.87 -2.20 -8.51
N GLY A 86 -2.20 -0.99 -8.07
CA GLY A 86 -1.37 -0.23 -7.13
C GLY A 86 -1.49 -0.71 -5.68
N LYS A 87 -0.73 -0.10 -4.78
CA LYS A 87 -0.68 -0.37 -3.33
C LYS A 87 -2.05 -0.32 -2.60
N MET A 88 -3.00 0.43 -3.13
CA MET A 88 -4.41 0.51 -2.66
C MET A 88 -5.40 -0.05 -3.70
N GLY A 89 -4.91 -0.64 -4.77
CA GLY A 89 -5.73 -1.39 -5.71
C GLY A 89 -6.22 -2.63 -5.00
N TYR A 90 -7.54 -2.78 -4.95
CA TYR A 90 -8.21 -3.91 -4.32
C TYR A 90 -7.77 -5.22 -4.97
N ASN A 91 -6.71 -5.81 -4.42
CA ASN A 91 -6.42 -7.23 -4.59
C ASN A 91 -7.28 -8.00 -3.65
N HIS A 92 -8.44 -8.20 -4.18
CA HIS A 92 -9.43 -9.08 -3.70
C HIS A 92 -8.99 -10.47 -4.23
N LEU A 93 -8.03 -11.07 -3.50
CA LEU A 93 -7.27 -12.27 -3.82
C LEU A 93 -6.94 -13.08 -2.54
N ARG A 94 -7.31 -14.36 -2.55
CA ARG A 94 -7.04 -15.47 -1.62
C ARG A 94 -7.48 -16.80 -2.24
N CYS A 95 -6.52 -17.66 -2.59
CA CYS A 95 -6.81 -19.08 -2.71
C CYS A 95 -7.25 -19.68 -1.37
N CYS A 96 -8.02 -20.76 -1.49
CA CYS A 96 -8.75 -21.52 -0.48
C CYS A 96 -7.92 -22.13 0.67
N GLY A 97 -8.67 -22.44 1.75
CA GLY A 97 -8.74 -23.78 2.37
C GLY A 97 -7.52 -24.28 3.10
#